data_AF-A0A0N4X862-F1
#
_entry.id   AF-A0A0N4X862-F1
#
_cell.length_a   1.000
_cell.length_b   1.000
_cell.length_c   1.000
_cell.angle_alpha   90.00
_cell.angle_beta   90.00
_cell.angle_gamma   90.00
#
_symmetry.space_group_name_H-M   'P 1'
#
loop_
_entity.id
_entity.type
_entity.pdbx_description
1 polymer ?
#
loop_
_entity_poly.entity_id
_entity_poly.type
_entity_poly.pdbx_seq_one_letter_code
_entity_poly.pdbx_strand_id
1 'polypeptide(L)'
;MTSMLRHIVLDGVNRTYYKSDPEWADYGLCVGYRYNVTGRDTVLHVHFCSDNASPDCISEAYGSTNGEEYCNVQRPFLRGTHLYSWYFGLDTKSPPYTLSDPDSGRIQRDYETIAAILILKSNHCHDIC
;
A
#
# COMPACT_ATOMS: atom_id res chain seq x y z
N MET A 1 -14.08 17.30 -10.52
CA MET A 1 -13.76 16.09 -11.29
C MET A 1 -13.59 14.96 -10.29
N THR A 2 -14.51 14.00 -10.31
CA THR A 2 -14.62 12.92 -9.33
C THR A 2 -14.08 11.63 -9.92
N SER A 3 -12.94 11.17 -9.45
CA SER A 3 -12.56 9.76 -9.55
C SER A 3 -11.57 9.49 -8.44
N MET A 4 -11.66 8.31 -7.83
CA MET A 4 -10.58 7.52 -7.21
C MET A 4 -11.25 6.46 -6.33
N LEU A 5 -11.90 5.52 -7.01
CA LEU A 5 -11.95 4.14 -6.53
C LEU A 5 -11.13 3.37 -7.54
N ARG A 6 -9.82 3.24 -7.29
CA ARG A 6 -8.91 2.54 -8.21
C ARG A 6 -8.47 1.25 -7.55
N HIS A 7 -9.00 0.16 -8.08
CA HIS A 7 -8.58 -1.18 -7.71
C HIS A 7 -7.27 -1.50 -8.41
N ILE A 8 -6.25 -1.85 -7.63
CA ILE A 8 -4.89 -2.15 -8.06
C ILE A 8 -4.58 -3.55 -7.56
N VAL A 9 -4.09 -4.41 -8.45
CA VAL A 9 -3.56 -5.72 -8.08
C VAL A 9 -2.08 -5.71 -8.41
N LEU A 10 -1.28 -6.00 -7.39
CA LEU A 10 0.14 -6.30 -7.52
C LEU A 10 0.32 -7.81 -7.36
N ASP A 11 1.22 -8.38 -8.15
CA ASP A 11 1.57 -9.79 -8.08
C ASP A 11 3.07 -9.98 -8.33
N GLY A 12 3.63 -11.05 -7.77
CA GLY A 12 5.06 -11.37 -7.86
C GLY A 12 5.55 -11.74 -9.26
N VAL A 13 4.67 -11.90 -10.26
CA VAL A 13 5.02 -12.39 -11.61
C VAL A 13 5.09 -11.24 -12.62
N ASN A 14 4.05 -10.41 -12.68
CA ASN A 14 3.85 -9.44 -13.75
C ASN A 14 3.96 -7.98 -13.27
N ARG A 15 3.59 -7.72 -12.01
CA ARG A 15 3.45 -6.34 -11.53
C ARG A 15 3.69 -6.24 -10.03
N THR A 16 4.95 -6.03 -9.66
CA THR A 16 5.36 -5.84 -8.26
C THR A 16 5.26 -4.40 -7.79
N TYR A 17 4.97 -3.44 -8.68
CA TYR A 17 4.99 -2.02 -8.33
C TYR A 17 3.86 -1.23 -8.98
N TYR A 18 3.37 -0.23 -8.25
CA TYR A 18 2.44 0.77 -8.75
C TYR A 18 2.68 2.14 -8.13
N LYS A 19 2.73 3.17 -8.97
CA LYS A 19 2.63 4.58 -8.58
C LYS A 19 1.27 5.13 -9.03
N SER A 20 0.54 5.80 -8.14
CA SER A 20 -0.68 6.51 -8.51
C SER A 20 -0.39 7.76 -9.35
N ASP A 21 -1.42 8.26 -10.01
CA ASP A 21 -1.37 9.62 -10.53
C ASP A 21 -1.30 10.59 -9.33
N PRO A 22 -0.54 11.69 -9.41
CA PRO A 22 -0.47 12.67 -8.34
C PRO A 22 -1.81 13.39 -8.14
N GLU A 23 -2.21 13.59 -6.89
CA GLU A 23 -3.44 14.31 -6.53
C GLU A 23 -3.21 15.44 -5.53
N TRP A 24 -4.03 16.49 -5.67
CA TRP A 24 -4.03 17.59 -4.73
C TRP A 24 -4.74 17.17 -3.44
N ALA A 25 -4.02 17.22 -2.32
CA ALA A 25 -4.55 16.96 -1.00
C ALA A 25 -4.21 18.11 -0.04
N ASP A 26 -5.22 18.56 0.71
CA ASP A 26 -5.06 19.56 1.75
C ASP A 26 -4.78 18.91 3.11
N TYR A 27 -3.98 19.59 3.94
CA TYR A 27 -3.68 19.19 5.32
C TYR A 27 -4.92 18.89 6.18
N GLY A 28 -6.07 19.48 5.89
CA GLY A 28 -7.34 19.22 6.59
C GLY A 28 -8.06 17.93 6.18
N LEU A 29 -7.63 17.28 5.10
CA LEU A 29 -8.23 16.06 4.58
C LEU A 29 -7.51 14.82 5.11
N CYS A 30 -8.18 13.68 4.96
CA CYS A 30 -7.61 12.36 5.10
C CYS A 30 -7.60 11.67 3.74
N VAL A 31 -6.54 10.93 3.48
CA VAL A 31 -6.36 10.03 2.34
C VAL A 31 -6.22 8.63 2.88
N GLY A 32 -6.54 7.62 2.08
CA GLY A 32 -6.50 6.26 2.59
C GLY A 32 -6.58 5.23 1.49
N TYR A 33 -6.34 4.00 1.90
CA TYR A 33 -6.39 2.84 1.04
C TYR A 33 -6.86 1.64 1.85
N ARG A 34 -7.55 0.74 1.16
CA ARG A 34 -7.80 -0.62 1.65
C ARG A 34 -6.83 -1.57 1.00
N TYR A 35 -6.45 -2.60 1.72
CA TYR A 35 -5.52 -3.59 1.20
C TYR A 35 -5.80 -4.99 1.73
N ASN A 36 -5.45 -5.97 0.92
CA ASN A 36 -5.41 -7.38 1.26
C ASN A 36 -4.11 -7.95 0.70
N VAL A 37 -3.36 -8.68 1.52
CA VAL A 37 -2.08 -9.27 1.14
C VAL A 37 -2.17 -10.78 1.30
N THR A 38 -1.94 -11.49 0.20
CA THR A 38 -1.89 -12.95 0.14
C THR A 38 -0.45 -13.40 -0.11
N GLY A 39 -0.10 -14.54 0.46
CA GLY A 39 1.26 -15.06 0.52
C GLY A 39 1.82 -14.85 1.92
N ARG A 40 2.31 -15.93 2.53
CA ARG A 40 2.88 -15.97 3.89
C ARG A 40 4.06 -15.02 4.03
N ASP A 41 4.95 -15.03 3.05
CA ASP A 41 6.20 -14.26 3.07
C ASP A 41 6.08 -12.96 2.27
N THR A 42 4.87 -12.55 1.93
CA THR A 42 4.63 -11.33 1.15
C THR A 42 4.66 -10.10 2.04
N VAL A 43 5.35 -9.06 1.57
CA VAL A 43 5.40 -7.75 2.18
C VAL A 43 4.92 -6.70 1.18
N LEU A 44 3.88 -5.96 1.56
CA LEU A 44 3.42 -4.78 0.84
C LEU A 44 4.08 -3.53 1.45
N HIS A 45 4.95 -2.89 0.69
CA HIS A 45 5.51 -1.58 0.98
C HIS A 45 4.59 -0.48 0.46
N VAL A 46 4.26 0.49 1.29
CA VAL A 46 3.43 1.64 0.93
C VAL A 46 4.17 2.92 1.24
N HIS A 47 4.25 3.84 0.28
CA HIS A 47 4.78 5.17 0.50
C HIS A 47 3.78 6.23 0.04
N PHE A 48 3.62 7.26 0.86
CA PHE A 48 2.84 8.44 0.55
C PHE A 48 3.77 9.65 0.52
N CYS A 49 4.05 10.16 -0.69
CA CYS A 49 5.07 11.17 -0.91
C CYS A 49 4.47 12.45 -1.47
N SER A 50 5.07 13.60 -1.14
CA SER A 50 4.80 14.85 -1.86
C SER A 50 5.59 14.86 -3.17
N ASP A 51 4.97 15.21 -4.29
CA ASP A 51 5.65 15.28 -5.59
C ASP A 51 6.19 16.67 -5.92
N ASN A 52 5.65 17.73 -5.30
CA ASN A 52 5.92 19.11 -5.73
C ASN A 52 6.56 20.03 -4.68
N ALA A 53 6.53 19.67 -3.39
CA ALA A 53 6.89 20.60 -2.31
C ALA A 53 8.03 20.11 -1.40
N SER A 54 8.16 18.79 -1.23
CA SER A 54 9.21 18.14 -0.43
C SER A 54 9.51 16.74 -0.98
N PRO A 55 10.76 16.23 -0.87
CA PRO A 55 11.09 14.83 -1.17
C PRO A 55 10.61 13.84 -0.08
N ASP A 56 9.97 14.31 0.99
CA ASP A 56 9.55 13.46 2.11
C ASP A 56 8.43 12.48 1.73
N CYS A 57 8.46 11.31 2.38
CA CYS A 57 7.44 10.27 2.26
C CYS A 57 7.11 9.67 3.63
N ILE A 58 5.83 9.44 3.89
CA ILE A 58 5.40 8.51 4.95
C ILE A 58 5.49 7.10 4.38
N SER A 59 6.13 6.18 5.11
CA SER A 59 6.39 4.81 4.63
C SER A 59 5.86 3.79 5.62
N GLU A 60 5.16 2.78 5.13
CA GLU A 60 4.60 1.68 5.91
C GLU A 60 4.88 0.34 5.21
N ALA A 61 4.86 -0.76 5.97
CA ALA A 61 5.05 -2.10 5.44
C ALA A 61 4.09 -3.08 6.12
N TYR A 62 3.40 -3.90 5.32
CA TYR A 62 2.41 -4.87 5.78
C TYR A 62 2.78 -6.27 5.36
N GLY A 63 2.65 -7.23 6.27
CA GLY A 63 2.74 -8.64 5.94
C GLY A 63 1.43 -9.21 5.37
N SER A 64 1.39 -10.54 5.24
CA SER A 64 0.18 -11.28 4.90
C SER A 64 -1.00 -10.90 5.80
N THR A 65 -2.18 -10.68 5.20
CA THR A 65 -3.42 -10.37 5.92
C THR A 65 -4.29 -11.59 6.15
N ASN A 66 -3.84 -12.80 5.78
CA ASN A 66 -4.59 -14.06 5.89
C ASN A 66 -6.00 -13.99 5.26
N GLY A 67 -6.16 -13.20 4.20
CA GLY A 67 -7.44 -13.03 3.50
C GLY A 67 -8.33 -11.93 4.07
N GLU A 68 -7.93 -11.25 5.14
CA GLU A 68 -8.68 -10.10 5.67
C GLU A 68 -8.36 -8.81 4.90
N GLU A 69 -9.36 -7.93 4.78
CA GLU A 69 -9.19 -6.57 4.25
C GLU A 69 -8.92 -5.61 5.40
N TYR A 70 -7.86 -4.83 5.28
CA TYR A 70 -7.50 -3.77 6.22
C TYR A 70 -7.65 -2.41 5.55
N CYS A 71 -7.88 -1.38 6.37
CA CYS A 71 -8.03 0.00 5.92
C CYS A 71 -7.01 0.86 6.66
N ASN A 72 -6.24 1.67 5.93
CA ASN A 72 -5.34 2.63 6.54
C ASN A 72 -5.65 4.05 6.04
N VAL A 73 -5.55 4.98 6.98
CA VAL A 73 -5.81 6.41 6.83
C VAL A 73 -4.52 7.15 7.10
N GLN A 74 -4.14 8.01 6.18
CA GLN A 74 -3.07 8.96 6.38
C GLN A 74 -3.52 10.39 6.20
N ARG A 75 -2.87 11.27 6.95
CA ARG A 75 -3.06 12.70 6.84
C ARG A 75 -1.91 13.29 6.01
N PRO A 76 -2.19 14.18 5.02
CA PRO A 76 -1.15 14.96 4.38
C PRO A 76 -0.28 15.69 5.40
N PHE A 77 1.04 15.57 5.27
CA PHE A 77 1.97 16.04 6.30
C PHE A 77 2.44 17.49 6.11
N LEU A 78 2.32 18.03 4.89
CA LEU A 78 2.59 19.45 4.62
C LEU A 78 1.34 20.29 4.85
N ARG A 79 1.52 21.49 5.44
CA ARG A 79 0.44 22.46 5.63
C ARG A 79 0.01 23.06 4.28
N GLY A 80 -1.31 23.19 4.08
CA GLY A 80 -1.91 23.67 2.83
C GLY A 80 -2.16 22.55 1.84
N THR A 81 -2.43 22.92 0.58
CA THR A 81 -2.75 21.99 -0.50
C THR A 81 -1.51 21.70 -1.34
N HIS A 82 -1.09 20.43 -1.38
CA HIS A 82 0.08 19.97 -2.12
C HIS A 82 -0.25 18.74 -2.96
N LEU A 83 0.65 18.39 -3.88
CA LEU A 83 0.47 17.26 -4.77
C LEU A 83 1.12 16.02 -4.14
N TYR A 84 0.36 14.96 -3.98
CA TYR A 84 0.83 13.71 -3.39
C TYR A 84 0.57 12.51 -4.30
N SER A 85 1.46 11.53 -4.23
CA SER A 85 1.30 10.22 -4.88
C SER A 85 1.43 9.09 -3.88
N TRP A 86 0.67 8.03 -4.13
CA TRP A 86 0.85 6.74 -3.50
C TRP A 86 1.80 5.87 -4.31
N TYR A 87 2.66 5.16 -3.60
CA TYR A 87 3.59 4.18 -4.14
C TYR A 87 3.34 2.87 -3.41
N PHE A 88 3.10 1.80 -4.17
CA PHE A 88 2.90 0.47 -3.64
C PHE A 88 3.95 -0.45 -4.26
N GLY A 89 4.71 -1.14 -3.43
CA GLY A 89 5.71 -2.12 -3.81
C GLY A 89 5.40 -3.46 -3.16
N LEU A 90 5.57 -4.53 -3.90
CA LEU A 90 5.34 -5.90 -3.44
C LEU A 90 6.67 -6.64 -3.46
N ASP A 91 7.09 -7.09 -2.29
CA ASP A 91 8.30 -7.87 -2.11
C ASP A 91 8.00 -9.18 -1.38
N THR A 92 8.94 -10.11 -1.47
CA THR A 92 8.94 -11.34 -0.67
C THR A 92 10.02 -11.22 0.40
N LYS A 93 9.68 -11.53 1.65
CA LYS A 93 10.58 -11.46 2.80
C LYS A 93 11.82 -12.31 2.55
N SER A 94 12.99 -11.75 2.84
CA SER A 94 14.29 -12.44 2.74
C SER A 94 14.93 -12.58 4.13
N PRO A 95 15.41 -13.77 4.54
CA PRO A 95 15.31 -15.04 3.82
C PRO A 95 13.85 -15.56 3.78
N PRO A 96 13.44 -16.27 2.71
CA PRO A 96 12.09 -16.83 2.59
C PRO A 96 11.84 -18.03 3.52
N TYR A 97 12.77 -18.32 4.44
CA TYR A 97 12.67 -19.39 5.43
C TYR A 97 13.44 -19.00 6.70
N THR A 98 12.85 -19.32 7.85
CA THR A 98 13.61 -19.47 9.09
C THR A 98 13.68 -20.96 9.40
N LEU A 99 14.88 -21.54 9.43
CA LEU A 99 15.14 -22.97 9.73
C LEU A 99 14.54 -23.44 11.08
N SER A 100 14.06 -22.52 11.90
CA SER A 100 13.49 -22.75 13.22
C SER A 100 12.00 -23.14 13.24
N ASP A 101 11.29 -23.04 12.11
CA ASP A 101 9.84 -23.33 12.05
C ASP A 101 9.54 -24.54 11.13
N PRO A 102 9.15 -25.70 11.68
CA PRO A 102 8.90 -26.91 10.89
C PRO A 102 7.69 -26.79 9.93
N ASP A 103 6.82 -25.80 10.11
CA ASP A 103 5.74 -25.49 9.15
C ASP A 103 6.22 -24.62 7.96
N SER A 104 7.51 -24.22 7.94
CA SER A 104 8.17 -23.39 6.92
C SER A 104 8.67 -24.17 5.69
N GLY A 105 8.34 -25.46 5.54
CA GLY A 105 8.99 -26.37 4.58
C GLY A 105 8.74 -26.11 3.09
N ARG A 106 7.92 -25.12 2.69
CA ARG A 106 7.61 -24.85 1.28
C ARG A 106 7.97 -23.42 0.90
N ILE A 107 8.81 -23.30 -0.12
CA ILE A 107 9.11 -22.04 -0.80
C ILE A 107 7.81 -21.49 -1.41
N GLN A 108 7.44 -20.27 -1.00
CA GLN A 108 6.35 -19.53 -1.62
C GLN A 108 6.68 -19.26 -3.08
N ARG A 109 5.72 -19.51 -3.98
CA ARG A 109 5.90 -19.22 -5.40
C ARG A 109 5.47 -17.80 -5.72
N ASP A 110 6.04 -17.19 -6.75
CA ASP A 110 5.78 -15.78 -7.09
C ASP A 110 4.29 -15.47 -7.34
N TYR A 111 3.51 -16.43 -7.87
CA TYR A 111 2.07 -16.26 -8.09
C TYR A 111 1.24 -16.29 -6.79
N GLU A 112 1.83 -16.71 -5.68
CA GLU A 112 1.19 -16.70 -4.36
C GLU A 112 1.43 -15.37 -3.64
N THR A 113 2.35 -14.56 -4.16
CA THR A 113 2.63 -13.20 -3.69
C THR A 113 1.69 -12.24 -4.39
N ILE A 114 0.62 -11.81 -3.71
CA ILE A 114 -0.42 -10.94 -4.27
C ILE A 114 -0.79 -9.86 -3.25
N ALA A 115 -0.94 -8.62 -3.70
CA ALA A 115 -1.60 -7.57 -2.94
C ALA A 115 -2.73 -6.94 -3.76
N ALA A 116 -3.94 -6.94 -3.22
CA ALA A 116 -5.08 -6.18 -3.74
C ALA A 116 -5.21 -4.88 -2.94
N ILE A 117 -5.25 -3.76 -3.64
CA ILE A 117 -5.25 -2.42 -3.05
C ILE A 117 -6.39 -1.62 -3.67
N LEU A 118 -7.12 -0.87 -2.85
CA LEU A 118 -8.13 0.09 -3.28
C LEU A 118 -7.81 1.46 -2.69
N ILE A 119 -7.32 2.38 -3.52
CA ILE A 119 -7.14 3.77 -3.09
C ILE A 119 -8.54 4.40 -2.94
N LEU A 120 -8.75 5.02 -1.79
CA LEU A 120 -10.02 5.65 -1.41
C LEU A 120 -10.02 7.13 -1.77
N LYS A 121 -11.22 7.70 -1.88
CA LYS A 121 -11.37 9.13 -2.10
C LYS A 121 -10.96 9.92 -0.86
N SER A 122 -10.28 11.03 -1.08
CA SER A 122 -10.01 12.01 -0.04
C SER A 122 -11.30 12.53 0.58
N ASN A 123 -11.36 12.56 1.91
CA ASN A 123 -12.53 13.04 2.67
C ASN A 123 -12.09 13.49 4.07
N HIS A 124 -13.03 13.65 5.01
CA HIS A 124 -12.71 13.84 6.41
C HIS A 124 -12.42 12.49 7.08
N CYS A 125 -11.52 12.51 8.07
CA CYS A 125 -10.92 11.33 8.67
C CYS A 125 -11.88 10.32 9.31
N HIS A 126 -13.14 10.70 9.55
CA HIS A 126 -14.16 9.82 10.14
C HIS A 126 -14.93 8.99 9.10
N ASP A 127 -14.82 9.31 7.81
CA ASP A 127 -15.69 8.75 6.77
C ASP A 127 -14.95 7.82 5.78
N ILE A 128 -13.64 7.67 5.90
CA ILE A 128 -12.79 7.01 4.89
C ILE A 128 -12.67 5.50 5.13
N CYS A 129 -12.47 5.17 6.39
CA CYS A 129 -12.40 3.88 7.03
C CYS A 129 -13.26 4.06 8.30
#